data_AF-A0A356BA17-F1
#
_entry.id   AF-A0A356BA17-F1
#
_cell.length_a   1.000
_cell.length_b   1.000
_cell.length_c   1.000
_cell.angle_alpha   90.00
_cell.angle_beta   90.00
_cell.angle_gamma   90.00
#
_symmetry.space_group_name_H-M   'P 1'
#
loop_
_entity.id
_entity.type
_entity.pdbx_description
1 polymer ?
#
loop_
_entity_poly.entity_id
_entity_poly.type
_entity_poly.pdbx_seq_one_letter_code
_entity_poly.pdbx_strand_id
1 'polypeptide(L)'
;MKLHYKQPLQQSLLDKLIDDTPGQKDTGRSRRGFDLKALRQSVRRDLENLLNSRVQWHTWPQSYRELPQSLLNYGLPDFSVMVVDSDEGRLQLCRAVEQTIRRFEPRFVDVEVTVPEQEHGMERVLRLRIQALLYADPEPEHIMFDSEVEPVHLGLTIRDYLA
;
A
#
# COMPACT_ATOMS: atom_id res chain seq x y z
N MET A 1 6.92 -9.12 18.04
CA MET A 1 7.78 -7.98 17.72
C MET A 1 7.71 -7.00 18.89
N LYS A 2 8.84 -6.67 19.55
CA LYS A 2 8.84 -5.76 20.71
C LYS A 2 8.77 -4.32 20.21
N LEU A 3 7.67 -3.63 20.49
CA LEU A 3 7.46 -2.22 20.13
C LEU A 3 8.44 -1.34 20.93
N HIS A 4 9.40 -0.71 20.26
CA HIS A 4 10.30 0.27 20.88
C HIS A 4 9.58 1.62 20.96
N TYR A 5 9.25 2.05 22.18
CA TYR A 5 8.22 3.05 22.49
C TYR A 5 8.56 4.53 22.19
N LYS A 6 9.56 4.87 21.36
CA LYS A 6 9.93 6.28 21.10
C LYS A 6 10.61 6.48 19.75
N GLN A 7 9.86 6.46 18.66
CA GLN A 7 10.36 6.88 17.36
C GLN A 7 9.52 8.07 16.87
N PRO A 8 10.12 9.27 16.72
CA PRO A 8 9.41 10.42 16.17
C PRO A 8 8.94 10.09 14.75
N LEU A 9 7.87 10.73 14.29
CA LEU A 9 7.43 10.64 12.89
C LEU A 9 8.59 11.01 11.97
N GLN A 10 9.15 10.04 11.25
CA GLN A 10 10.27 10.23 10.34
C GLN A 10 9.84 10.00 8.89
N GLN A 11 10.29 10.90 8.01
CA GLN A 11 10.24 10.70 6.56
C GLN A 11 10.98 9.44 6.15
N SER A 12 10.42 8.71 5.17
CA SER A 12 11.14 7.61 4.53
C SER A 12 12.41 8.12 3.85
N LEU A 13 13.38 7.22 3.61
CA LEU A 13 14.58 7.59 2.84
C LEU A 13 14.21 8.07 1.44
N LEU A 14 13.18 7.49 0.82
CA LEU A 14 12.70 7.92 -0.49
C LEU A 14 12.16 9.36 -0.42
N ASP A 15 11.38 9.71 0.60
CA ASP A 15 10.85 11.07 0.77
C ASP A 15 11.96 12.12 1.00
N LYS A 16 13.10 11.71 1.56
CA LYS A 16 14.27 12.59 1.72
C LYS A 16 15.06 12.78 0.43
N LEU A 17 14.97 11.82 -0.49
CA LEU A 17 15.76 11.79 -1.74
C LEU A 17 14.97 12.24 -2.97
N ILE A 18 13.65 12.03 -2.97
CA ILE A 18 12.76 12.44 -4.04
C ILE A 18 12.61 13.97 -3.98
N ASP A 19 12.96 14.62 -5.08
CA ASP A 19 12.66 16.03 -5.27
C ASP A 19 11.37 16.20 -6.06
N ASP A 20 10.26 16.43 -5.36
CA ASP A 20 8.96 16.70 -5.98
C ASP A 20 8.91 18.08 -6.70
N THR A 21 9.90 18.95 -6.49
CA THR A 21 9.92 20.32 -7.03
C THR A 21 11.30 20.69 -7.59
N PRO A 22 11.77 20.00 -8.65
CA PRO A 22 13.13 20.18 -9.18
C PRO A 22 13.43 21.60 -9.70
N GLY A 23 12.39 22.38 -10.01
CA GLY A 23 12.51 23.78 -10.46
C GLY A 23 12.62 24.81 -9.33
N GLN A 24 12.43 24.43 -8.07
CA GLN A 24 12.52 25.34 -6.93
C GLN A 24 13.85 25.13 -6.21
N LYS A 25 14.63 26.19 -6.03
CA LYS A 25 15.86 26.14 -5.21
C LYS A 25 15.47 25.98 -3.74
N ASP A 26 15.51 24.75 -3.25
CA ASP A 26 15.12 24.44 -1.88
C ASP A 26 16.22 24.84 -0.89
N THR A 27 15.97 25.89 -0.10
CA THR A 27 16.90 26.40 0.92
C THR A 27 16.61 25.88 2.33
N GLY A 28 15.67 24.93 2.52
CA GLY A 28 15.20 24.62 3.88
C GLY A 28 14.47 23.30 4.13
N ARG A 29 14.46 22.34 3.19
CA ARG A 29 13.76 21.05 3.33
C ARG A 29 14.08 20.25 4.61
N SER A 30 15.23 20.50 5.25
CA SER A 30 15.70 19.72 6.40
C SER A 30 15.04 20.03 7.76
N ARG A 31 14.12 21.00 7.88
CA ARG A 31 13.69 21.50 9.21
C ARG A 31 12.19 21.58 9.49
N ARG A 32 11.30 21.24 8.56
CA ARG A 32 9.86 21.19 8.87
C ARG A 32 9.54 19.85 9.50
N GLY A 33 8.91 19.87 10.68
CA GLY A 33 8.40 18.65 11.32
C GLY A 33 7.58 17.86 10.32
N PHE A 34 7.81 16.55 10.27
CA PHE A 34 7.06 15.67 9.38
C PHE A 34 5.64 15.55 9.92
N ASP A 35 4.71 16.20 9.21
CA ASP A 35 3.30 16.21 9.57
C ASP A 35 2.63 14.91 9.13
N LEU A 36 1.61 14.52 9.89
CA LEU A 36 0.79 13.34 9.65
C LEU A 36 0.18 13.33 8.24
N LYS A 37 -0.26 14.50 7.75
CA LYS A 37 -0.77 14.64 6.38
C LYS A 37 0.28 14.25 5.33
N ALA A 38 1.54 14.64 5.54
CA ALA A 38 2.64 14.30 4.65
C ALA A 38 2.98 12.81 4.74
N LEU A 39 2.91 12.21 5.93
CA LEU A 39 3.04 10.77 6.11
C LEU A 39 1.95 10.01 5.37
N ARG A 40 0.68 10.40 5.51
CA ARG A 40 -0.44 9.77 4.81
C ARG A 40 -0.27 9.84 3.28
N GLN A 41 0.18 10.98 2.76
CA GLN A 41 0.43 11.15 1.33
C GLN A 41 1.60 10.28 0.83
N SER A 42 2.68 10.16 1.62
CA SER A 42 3.82 9.28 1.34
C SER A 42 3.37 7.82 1.29
N VAL A 43 2.63 7.37 2.30
CA VAL A 43 2.04 6.02 2.36
C VAL A 43 1.15 5.76 1.15
N ARG A 44 0.24 6.68 0.80
CA ARG A 44 -0.65 6.54 -0.36
C ARG A 44 0.13 6.32 -1.66
N ARG A 45 1.18 7.12 -1.90
CA ARG A 45 2.06 6.99 -3.06
C ARG A 45 2.79 5.65 -3.07
N ASP A 46 3.31 5.23 -1.92
CA ASP A 46 4.07 3.99 -1.81
C ASP A 46 3.18 2.75 -1.99
N LEU A 47 1.95 2.77 -1.47
CA LEU A 47 0.93 1.75 -1.76
C LEU A 47 0.59 1.68 -3.24
N GLU A 48 0.39 2.82 -3.90
CA GLU A 48 0.11 2.87 -5.34
C GLU A 48 1.28 2.28 -6.15
N ASN A 49 2.52 2.63 -5.80
CA ASN A 49 3.72 2.04 -6.41
C ASN A 49 3.82 0.52 -6.17
N LEU A 50 3.56 0.08 -4.95
CA LEU A 50 3.62 -1.34 -4.58
C LEU A 50 2.58 -2.16 -5.33
N LEU A 51 1.32 -1.71 -5.35
CA LEU A 51 0.21 -2.47 -5.92
C LEU A 51 0.19 -2.44 -7.46
N ASN A 52 0.84 -1.46 -8.09
CA ASN A 52 1.08 -1.44 -9.54
C ASN A 52 2.38 -2.13 -9.96
N SER A 53 3.27 -2.47 -9.02
CA SER A 53 4.42 -3.31 -9.32
C SER A 53 3.96 -4.77 -9.40
N ARG A 54 4.37 -5.48 -10.46
CA ARG A 54 3.96 -6.87 -10.70
C ARG A 54 5.09 -7.83 -10.39
N VAL A 55 4.79 -8.86 -9.60
CA VAL A 55 5.72 -9.96 -9.36
C VAL A 55 5.53 -10.99 -10.47
N GLN A 56 6.58 -11.24 -11.24
CA GLN A 56 6.58 -12.33 -12.22
C GLN A 56 6.66 -13.69 -11.53
N TRP A 57 6.20 -14.71 -12.24
CA TRP A 57 6.04 -16.08 -11.75
C TRP A 57 7.40 -16.77 -11.55
N HIS A 58 8.11 -16.37 -10.50
CA HIS A 58 9.35 -17.01 -10.11
C HIS A 58 9.09 -17.93 -8.93
N THR A 59 9.14 -19.24 -9.19
CA THR A 59 9.15 -20.23 -8.12
C THR A 59 10.60 -20.54 -7.78
N TRP A 60 11.02 -20.18 -6.56
CA TRP A 60 12.33 -20.54 -6.03
C TRP A 60 12.24 -21.78 -5.11
N PRO A 61 13.33 -22.56 -4.99
CA PRO A 61 13.42 -23.66 -4.02
C PRO A 61 13.06 -23.22 -2.60
N GLN A 62 12.35 -24.07 -1.86
CA GLN A 62 11.92 -23.80 -0.47
C GLN A 62 13.09 -23.57 0.50
N SER A 63 14.31 -23.99 0.12
CA SER A 63 15.53 -23.70 0.87
C SER A 63 15.84 -22.21 0.96
N TYR A 64 15.38 -21.40 -0.01
CA TYR A 64 15.60 -19.96 -0.04
C TYR A 64 14.49 -19.19 0.68
N ARG A 65 14.53 -19.22 2.01
CA ARG A 65 13.48 -18.66 2.88
C ARG A 65 13.37 -17.13 2.86
N GLU A 66 14.45 -16.43 2.51
CA GLU A 66 14.49 -14.96 2.46
C GLU A 66 13.95 -14.38 1.15
N LEU A 67 13.97 -15.15 0.05
CA LEU A 67 13.54 -14.67 -1.27
C LEU A 67 12.07 -14.18 -1.29
N PRO A 68 11.10 -14.85 -0.64
CA PRO A 68 9.74 -14.35 -0.55
C PRO A 68 9.62 -12.95 0.07
N GLN A 69 10.50 -12.57 1.00
CA GLN A 69 10.49 -11.26 1.67
C GLN A 69 11.42 -10.24 1.02
N SER A 70 12.18 -10.65 0.01
CA SER A 70 13.15 -9.80 -0.68
C SER A 70 12.49 -8.87 -1.71
N LEU A 71 13.26 -7.88 -2.18
CA LEU A 71 12.86 -6.99 -3.26
C LEU A 71 12.54 -7.72 -4.58
N LEU A 72 13.03 -8.94 -4.78
CA LEU A 72 12.68 -9.76 -5.96
C LEU A 72 11.20 -10.12 -6.00
N ASN A 73 10.54 -10.09 -4.84
CA ASN A 73 9.11 -10.34 -4.71
C ASN A 73 8.32 -9.06 -4.39
N TYR A 74 8.91 -7.87 -4.62
CA TYR A 74 8.23 -6.59 -4.42
C TYR A 74 7.14 -6.40 -5.49
N GLY A 75 5.89 -6.28 -5.03
CA GLY A 75 4.73 -6.05 -5.88
C GLY A 75 3.58 -6.99 -5.59
N LEU A 76 2.46 -6.71 -6.26
CA LEU A 76 1.26 -7.54 -6.21
C LEU A 76 1.44 -8.74 -7.17
N PRO A 77 1.15 -9.99 -6.73
CA PRO A 77 1.09 -11.13 -7.61
C PRO A 77 0.07 -10.91 -8.74
N ASP A 78 0.32 -11.54 -9.88
CA ASP A 78 -0.59 -11.47 -11.02
C ASP A 78 -1.98 -12.03 -10.65
N PHE A 79 -3.00 -11.20 -10.80
CA PHE A 79 -4.40 -11.52 -10.53
C PHE A 79 -5.27 -11.46 -11.80
N SER A 80 -4.67 -11.33 -12.98
CA SER A 80 -5.39 -11.29 -14.27
C SER A 80 -6.23 -12.54 -14.53
N VAL A 81 -5.84 -13.67 -13.95
CA VAL A 81 -6.56 -14.95 -14.04
C VAL A 81 -7.67 -15.10 -13.00
N MET A 82 -7.77 -14.18 -12.03
CA MET A 82 -8.82 -14.23 -11.00
C MET A 82 -10.15 -13.76 -11.58
N VAL A 83 -11.23 -14.50 -11.33
CA VAL A 83 -12.59 -14.09 -11.71
C VAL A 83 -13.10 -13.08 -10.68
N VAL A 84 -12.66 -11.83 -10.80
CA VAL A 84 -12.97 -10.75 -9.83
C VAL A 84 -14.44 -10.30 -9.83
N ASP A 85 -15.25 -10.81 -10.76
CA ASP A 85 -16.72 -10.68 -10.72
C ASP A 85 -17.38 -11.66 -9.73
N SER A 86 -16.65 -12.69 -9.29
CA SER A 86 -17.12 -13.64 -8.28
C SER A 86 -16.68 -13.22 -6.88
N ASP A 87 -17.51 -13.51 -5.87
CA ASP A 87 -17.17 -13.27 -4.46
C ASP A 87 -15.87 -13.96 -4.04
N GLU A 88 -15.62 -15.17 -4.58
CA GLU A 88 -14.39 -15.91 -4.34
C GLU A 88 -13.16 -15.18 -4.92
N GLY A 89 -13.24 -14.72 -6.17
CA GLY A 89 -12.15 -13.97 -6.82
C GLY A 89 -11.88 -12.62 -6.13
N ARG A 90 -12.94 -11.93 -5.69
CA ARG A 90 -12.84 -10.70 -4.88
C ARG A 90 -12.09 -10.96 -3.57
N LEU A 91 -12.47 -12.02 -2.86
CA LEU A 91 -11.81 -12.41 -1.61
C LEU A 91 -10.34 -12.82 -1.82
N GLN A 92 -10.04 -13.53 -2.92
CA GLN A 92 -8.67 -13.88 -3.29
C GLN A 92 -7.82 -12.63 -3.55
N LEU A 93 -8.37 -11.65 -4.28
CA LEU A 93 -7.68 -10.38 -4.52
C LEU A 93 -7.45 -9.59 -3.22
N CYS A 94 -8.47 -9.46 -2.37
CA CYS A 94 -8.32 -8.82 -1.05
C CYS A 94 -7.17 -9.43 -0.25
N ARG A 95 -7.12 -10.76 -0.16
CA ARG A 95 -6.04 -11.48 0.54
C ARG A 95 -4.67 -11.24 -0.09
N ALA A 96 -4.58 -11.24 -1.42
CA ALA A 96 -3.32 -10.99 -2.12
C ALA A 96 -2.80 -9.56 -1.86
N VAL A 97 -3.70 -8.56 -1.92
CA VAL A 97 -3.38 -7.16 -1.61
C VAL A 97 -2.96 -7.02 -0.15
N GLU A 98 -3.73 -7.57 0.80
CA GLU A 98 -3.43 -7.52 2.23
C GLU A 98 -2.06 -8.14 2.56
N GLN A 99 -1.77 -9.32 2.03
CA GLN A 99 -0.47 -9.99 2.25
C GLN A 99 0.70 -9.23 1.63
N THR A 100 0.48 -8.60 0.47
CA THR A 100 1.50 -7.78 -0.20
C THR A 100 1.81 -6.53 0.63
N ILE A 101 0.78 -5.84 1.11
CA ILE A 101 0.94 -4.65 1.97
C ILE A 101 1.62 -5.03 3.29
N ARG A 102 1.16 -6.07 3.99
CA ARG A 102 1.78 -6.54 5.25
C ARG A 102 3.26 -6.85 5.10
N ARG A 103 3.70 -7.27 3.91
CA ARG A 103 5.09 -7.63 3.64
C ARG A 103 5.98 -6.43 3.34
N PHE A 104 5.47 -5.46 2.58
CA PHE A 104 6.30 -4.39 2.02
C PHE A 104 6.01 -2.99 2.57
N GLU A 105 4.97 -2.82 3.38
CA GLU A 105 4.67 -1.56 4.06
C GLU A 105 4.86 -1.68 5.59
N PRO A 106 6.11 -1.54 6.09
CA PRO A 106 6.43 -1.77 7.50
C PRO A 106 5.87 -0.70 8.46
N ARG A 107 5.36 0.42 7.93
CA ARG A 107 4.73 1.46 8.78
C ARG A 107 3.36 1.02 9.27
N PHE A 108 2.73 0.03 8.64
CA PHE A 108 1.47 -0.54 9.10
C PHE A 108 1.69 -1.56 10.21
N VAL A 109 1.02 -1.35 11.34
CA VAL A 109 0.94 -2.29 12.45
C VAL A 109 -0.07 -3.40 12.12
N ASP A 110 -1.18 -3.02 11.51
CA ASP A 110 -2.19 -3.92 10.99
C ASP A 110 -2.83 -3.34 9.72
N VAL A 111 -3.36 -4.23 8.87
CA VAL A 111 -4.07 -3.87 7.65
C VAL A 111 -5.10 -4.94 7.30
N GLU A 112 -6.27 -4.48 6.87
CA GLU A 112 -7.39 -5.27 6.37
C GLU A 112 -7.82 -4.71 5.02
N VAL A 113 -8.16 -5.60 4.09
CA VAL A 113 -8.63 -5.23 2.75
C VAL A 113 -9.97 -5.88 2.49
N THR A 114 -10.96 -5.08 2.11
CA THR A 114 -12.36 -5.51 1.90
C THR A 114 -12.91 -4.98 0.58
N VAL A 115 -14.01 -5.57 0.12
CA VAL A 115 -14.84 -5.00 -0.95
C VAL A 115 -16.07 -4.35 -0.30
N PRO A 116 -16.34 -3.06 -0.53
CA PRO A 116 -17.49 -2.38 0.06
C PRO A 116 -18.83 -3.03 -0.34
N GLU A 117 -19.77 -3.16 0.59
CA GLU A 117 -21.08 -3.80 0.37
C GLU A 117 -21.95 -3.12 -0.71
N GLN A 118 -21.66 -1.88 -1.10
CA GLN A 118 -22.46 -1.16 -2.10
C GLN A 118 -22.12 -1.49 -3.56
N GLU A 119 -21.14 -2.36 -3.82
CA GLU A 119 -20.74 -2.76 -5.18
C GLU A 119 -21.67 -3.77 -5.87
N HIS A 120 -22.89 -3.97 -5.36
CA HIS A 120 -23.89 -4.86 -5.98
C HIS A 120 -24.61 -4.24 -7.20
N GLY A 121 -24.08 -3.15 -7.76
CA GLY A 121 -24.59 -2.49 -8.96
C GLY A 121 -23.82 -2.84 -10.24
N MET A 122 -24.32 -2.43 -11.40
CA MET A 122 -23.64 -2.55 -12.71
C MET A 122 -22.36 -1.67 -12.85
N GLU A 123 -21.67 -1.37 -11.75
CA GLU A 123 -20.39 -0.67 -11.80
C GLU A 123 -19.32 -1.66 -12.24
N ARG A 124 -18.66 -1.36 -13.37
CA ARG A 124 -17.64 -2.23 -13.98
C ARG A 124 -16.25 -2.06 -13.35
N VAL A 125 -16.16 -1.28 -12.28
CA VAL A 125 -14.92 -0.92 -11.59
C VAL A 125 -14.98 -1.57 -10.21
N LEU A 126 -14.07 -2.51 -9.96
CA LEU A 126 -13.91 -3.11 -8.64
C LEU A 126 -13.21 -2.13 -7.72
N ARG A 127 -13.80 -1.84 -6.55
CA ARG A 127 -13.18 -1.02 -5.52
C ARG A 127 -12.77 -1.89 -4.34
N LEU A 128 -11.57 -1.65 -3.86
CA LEU A 128 -11.06 -2.25 -2.64
C LEU A 128 -10.96 -1.16 -1.58
N ARG A 129 -11.29 -1.50 -0.35
CA ARG A 129 -11.09 -0.64 0.81
C ARG A 129 -9.96 -1.19 1.66
N ILE A 130 -8.93 -0.38 1.85
CA ILE A 130 -7.75 -0.69 2.66
C ILE A 130 -7.90 0.07 3.98
N GLN A 131 -8.06 -0.66 5.07
CA GLN A 131 -8.12 -0.12 6.42
C GLN A 131 -6.84 -0.51 7.13
N ALA A 132 -6.09 0.46 7.65
CA ALA A 132 -4.80 0.18 8.27
C ALA A 132 -4.62 0.95 9.57
N LEU A 133 -3.86 0.35 10.48
CA LEU A 133 -3.33 1.00 11.68
C LEU A 133 -1.89 1.41 11.40
N LEU A 134 -1.67 2.71 11.23
CA LEU A 134 -0.37 3.29 10.97
C LEU A 134 0.38 3.55 12.27
N TYR A 135 1.64 3.15 12.34
CA TYR A 135 2.51 3.52 13.45
C TYR A 135 2.79 5.03 13.44
N ALA A 136 2.36 5.73 14.49
CA ALA A 136 2.57 7.15 14.71
C ALA A 136 2.85 7.43 16.21
N ASP A 137 3.62 8.49 16.49
CA ASP A 137 3.92 8.98 17.85
C ASP A 137 3.06 10.23 18.08
N PRO A 138 2.26 10.35 19.16
CA PRO A 138 2.24 9.52 20.38
C PRO A 138 1.39 8.25 20.36
N GLU A 139 0.43 8.13 19.44
CA GLU A 139 -0.46 6.97 19.36
C GLU A 139 -0.64 6.52 17.90
N PRO A 140 -0.84 5.21 17.64
CA PRO A 140 -1.15 4.71 16.30
C PRO A 140 -2.41 5.34 15.73
N GLU A 141 -2.43 5.53 14.41
CA GLU A 141 -3.52 6.20 13.72
C GLU A 141 -4.25 5.28 12.76
N HIS A 142 -5.58 5.30 12.82
CA HIS A 142 -6.42 4.62 11.84
C HIS A 142 -6.48 5.43 10.55
N ILE A 143 -6.07 4.82 9.45
CA ILE A 143 -6.16 5.41 8.12
C ILE A 143 -6.95 4.49 7.18
N MET A 144 -7.62 5.11 6.21
CA MET A 144 -8.42 4.42 5.23
C MET A 144 -8.10 4.94 3.84
N PHE A 145 -7.95 4.01 2.90
CA PHE A 145 -7.81 4.29 1.47
C PHE A 145 -8.85 3.50 0.70
N ASP A 146 -9.38 4.12 -0.34
CA ASP A 146 -10.14 3.41 -1.37
C ASP A 146 -9.23 3.22 -2.59
N SER A 147 -9.30 2.04 -3.17
CA SER A 147 -8.60 1.69 -4.39
C SER A 147 -9.58 1.35 -5.50
N GLU A 148 -9.32 1.82 -6.71
CA GLU A 148 -10.07 1.45 -7.92
C GLU A 148 -9.19 0.57 -8.80
N VAL A 149 -9.69 -0.60 -9.18
CA VAL A 149 -9.04 -1.50 -10.13
C VAL A 149 -9.52 -1.18 -11.54
N GLU A 150 -8.59 -0.76 -12.40
CA GLU A 150 -8.84 -0.49 -13.81
C GLU A 150 -8.99 -1.82 -14.57
N PRO A 151 -10.09 -2.05 -15.31
CA PRO A 151 -10.43 -3.39 -15.82
C PRO A 151 -9.53 -3.89 -16.95
N VAL A 152 -8.81 -3.03 -17.68
CA VAL A 152 -8.02 -3.42 -18.86
C VAL A 152 -6.57 -3.74 -18.51
N HIS A 153 -5.87 -2.79 -17.87
CA HIS A 153 -4.46 -2.95 -17.50
C HIS A 153 -4.30 -3.41 -16.05
N LEU A 154 -5.41 -3.58 -15.32
CA LEU A 154 -5.44 -4.01 -13.93
C LEU A 154 -4.70 -3.03 -13.00
N GLY A 155 -4.53 -1.78 -13.43
CA GLY A 155 -3.90 -0.75 -12.61
C GLY A 155 -4.73 -0.44 -11.37
N LEU A 156 -4.07 -0.24 -10.22
CA LEU A 156 -4.73 0.17 -8.98
C LEU A 156 -4.47 1.65 -8.74
N THR A 157 -5.53 2.45 -8.66
CA THR A 157 -5.42 3.84 -8.20
C THR A 157 -5.71 3.89 -6.71
N ILE A 158 -4.92 4.62 -5.91
CA ILE A 158 -5.13 4.76 -4.46
C ILE A 158 -5.57 6.18 -4.13
N ARG A 159 -6.75 6.30 -3.54
CA ARG A 159 -7.35 7.57 -3.11
C ARG A 159 -7.53 7.58 -1.60
N ASP A 160 -7.38 8.76 -1.02
CA ASP A 160 -7.73 8.98 0.37
C ASP A 160 -9.23 8.75 0.56
N TYR A 161 -9.60 8.02 1.61
CA TYR A 161 -10.99 7.96 2.02
C TYR A 161 -11.40 9.33 2.57
N LEU A 162 -12.43 9.92 1.98
CA LEU A 162 -13.11 11.11 2.51
C LEU A 162 -14.34 10.61 3.27
N ALA A 163 -14.29 10.70 4.60
CA ALA A 163 -15.42 10.38 5.46
C ALA A 163 -16.58 11.38 5.27
#